data_AF-A0A382QXX2-F1
#
_entry.id   AF-A0A382QXX2-F1
#
_cell.length_a   1.000
_cell.length_b   1.000
_cell.length_c   1.000
_cell.angle_alpha   90.00
_cell.angle_beta   90.00
_cell.angle_gamma   90.00
#
_symmetry.space_group_name_H-M   'P 1'
#
loop_
_entity.id
_entity.type
_entity.pdbx_description
1 polymer ?
#
loop_
_entity_poly.entity_id
_entity_poly.type
_entity_poly.pdbx_seq_one_letter_code
_entity_poly.pdbx_strand_id
1 'polypeptide(L)'
;MLPLQKKHDLSPGDISELLKIHYADLMPVFYESQSLFLCNIYKRHRSIESANIVLCLARNVHLEIIRQREKDLNFNISSEKFWENFSKIDKPSTKISSITEITGIPKETVRRKIKNLLDAGYLAKNEKSKGYYWNPLSKEKKNEYSKIIGYDTKNLSKFIYKIVNHLQINLDNKIVEDEIHAQFSFYWYHYLSCQLAWLKLWQLKLKDNDLLLIALQTTIPTLQY
;
A
#
# COMPACT_ATOMS: atom_id res chain seq x y z
N MET A 1 14.17 -33.03 15.91
CA MET A 1 12.96 -32.29 16.31
C MET A 1 13.37 -30.83 16.45
N LEU A 2 12.86 -29.95 15.58
CA LEU A 2 13.02 -28.50 15.76
C LEU A 2 12.32 -28.10 17.07
N PRO A 3 12.90 -27.25 17.92
CA PRO A 3 12.21 -26.75 19.09
C PRO A 3 10.95 -26.03 18.62
N LEU A 4 9.80 -26.41 19.16
CA LEU A 4 8.54 -25.69 19.00
C LEU A 4 8.79 -24.22 19.35
N GLN A 5 8.77 -23.34 18.34
CA GLN A 5 8.79 -21.89 18.54
C GLN A 5 7.73 -21.55 19.59
N LYS A 6 8.12 -20.83 20.66
CA LYS A 6 7.16 -20.21 21.57
C LYS A 6 6.13 -19.49 20.71
N LYS A 7 4.86 -19.87 20.79
CA LYS A 7 3.76 -19.03 20.30
C LYS A 7 3.82 -17.75 21.12
N HIS A 8 4.44 -16.72 20.55
CA HIS A 8 4.26 -15.37 21.02
C HIS A 8 2.84 -14.99 20.59
N ASP A 9 1.87 -15.19 21.47
CA ASP A 9 0.52 -14.65 21.29
C ASP A 9 0.63 -13.12 21.44
N LEU A 10 0.98 -12.45 20.33
CA LEU A 10 1.09 -11.00 20.26
C LEU A 10 -0.29 -10.41 20.10
N SER A 11 -0.69 -9.54 21.03
CA SER A 11 -1.90 -8.75 20.90
C SER A 11 -1.59 -7.40 20.24
N PRO A 12 -2.59 -6.71 19.67
CA PRO A 12 -2.44 -5.32 19.23
C PRO A 12 -1.95 -4.37 20.34
N GLY A 13 -2.26 -4.67 21.61
CA GLY A 13 -1.80 -3.91 22.77
C GLY A 13 -0.28 -3.98 22.95
N ASP A 14 0.30 -5.17 22.77
CA ASP A 14 1.75 -5.38 22.89
C ASP A 14 2.50 -4.60 21.81
N ILE A 15 1.98 -4.60 20.58
CA ILE A 15 2.55 -3.80 19.48
C ILE A 15 2.45 -2.31 19.77
N SER A 16 1.30 -1.84 20.27
CA SER A 16 1.14 -0.43 20.64
C SER A 16 2.10 0.00 21.73
N GLU A 17 2.36 -0.85 22.73
CA GLU A 17 3.26 -0.52 23.82
C GLU A 17 4.72 -0.53 23.38
N LEU A 18 5.09 -1.51 22.56
CA LEU A 18 6.40 -1.57 21.91
C LEU A 18 6.70 -0.30 21.10
N LEU A 19 5.72 0.20 20.33
CA LEU A 19 5.86 1.44 19.56
C LEU A 19 6.06 2.68 20.43
N LYS A 20 5.52 2.70 21.66
CA LYS A 20 5.75 3.81 22.60
C LYS A 20 7.14 3.72 23.23
N ILE A 21 7.50 2.54 23.73
CA ILE A 21 8.77 2.31 24.42
C ILE A 21 9.96 2.54 23.47
N HIS A 22 9.86 2.04 22.24
CA HIS A 22 10.93 2.12 21.24
C HIS A 22 10.66 3.19 20.17
N TYR A 23 9.88 4.22 20.49
CA TYR A 23 9.50 5.27 19.55
C TYR A 23 10.71 5.91 18.87
N ALA A 24 11.74 6.28 19.65
CA ALA A 24 12.93 6.96 19.13
C ALA A 24 13.69 6.12 18.09
N ASP A 25 13.70 4.80 18.25
CA ASP A 25 14.40 3.88 17.35
C ASP A 25 13.58 3.51 16.11
N LEU A 26 12.26 3.39 16.28
CA LEU A 26 11.33 2.92 15.24
C LEU A 26 10.83 4.03 14.33
N MET A 27 10.59 5.22 14.90
CA MET A 27 9.92 6.29 14.16
C MET A 27 10.76 6.90 13.03
N PRO A 28 12.09 7.08 13.17
CA PRO A 28 12.93 7.54 12.04
C PRO A 28 12.81 6.62 10.82
N VAL A 29 12.75 5.30 11.05
CA VAL A 29 12.65 4.28 9.99
C VAL A 29 11.27 4.31 9.34
N PHE A 30 10.24 4.48 10.17
CA PHE A 30 8.89 4.67 9.67
C PHE A 30 8.81 5.91 8.77
N TYR A 31 9.35 7.06 9.21
CA TYR A 31 9.34 8.29 8.43
C TYR A 31 10.14 8.18 7.15
N GLU A 32 11.31 7.54 7.18
CA GLU A 32 12.08 7.25 5.98
C GLU A 32 11.27 6.39 5.01
N SER A 33 10.64 5.31 5.50
CA SER A 33 9.78 4.45 4.69
C SER A 33 8.58 5.20 4.10
N GLN A 34 7.90 6.05 4.86
CA GLN A 34 6.76 6.82 4.38
C GLN A 34 7.17 7.89 3.37
N SER A 35 8.21 8.66 3.69
CA SER A 35 8.75 9.69 2.81
C SER A 35 9.06 9.14 1.44
N LEU A 36 9.70 7.98 1.44
CA LEU A 36 10.11 7.29 0.25
C LEU A 36 8.95 6.71 -0.56
N PHE A 37 7.97 6.09 0.12
CA PHE A 37 6.71 5.69 -0.50
C PHE A 37 6.01 6.87 -1.18
N LEU A 38 5.89 8.01 -0.48
CA LEU A 38 5.28 9.23 -1.00
C LEU A 38 6.06 9.79 -2.20
N CYS A 39 7.39 9.82 -2.15
CA CYS A 39 8.23 10.22 -3.28
C CYS A 39 7.97 9.35 -4.51
N ASN A 40 7.87 8.03 -4.35
CA ASN A 40 7.66 7.10 -5.46
C ASN A 40 6.30 7.32 -6.12
N ILE A 41 5.23 7.41 -5.33
CA ILE A 41 3.88 7.61 -5.88
C ILE A 41 3.71 9.03 -6.45
N TYR A 42 4.39 10.03 -5.87
CA TYR A 42 4.40 11.40 -6.40
C TYR A 42 5.11 11.48 -7.75
N LYS A 43 6.29 10.86 -7.89
CA LYS A 43 7.03 10.83 -9.17
C LYS A 43 6.17 10.27 -10.31
N ARG A 44 5.35 9.26 -10.01
CA ARG A 44 4.49 8.57 -10.97
C ARG A 44 3.22 9.34 -11.34
N HIS A 45 2.52 9.87 -10.34
CA HIS A 45 1.19 10.45 -10.51
C HIS A 45 1.16 11.98 -10.41
N ARG A 46 2.32 12.60 -10.15
CA ARG A 46 2.57 14.05 -10.00
C ARG A 46 1.76 14.75 -8.91
N SER A 47 1.06 13.97 -8.08
CA SER A 47 0.25 14.45 -6.97
C SER A 47 -0.09 13.27 -6.07
N ILE A 48 0.02 13.45 -4.75
CA ILE A 48 -0.35 12.42 -3.78
C ILE A 48 -1.85 12.14 -3.85
N GLU A 49 -2.70 13.14 -4.10
CA GLU A 49 -4.15 12.92 -4.30
C GLU A 49 -4.44 11.99 -5.50
N SER A 50 -3.79 12.22 -6.64
CA SER A 50 -3.90 11.35 -7.82
C SER A 50 -3.45 9.92 -7.50
N ALA A 51 -2.31 9.79 -6.81
CA ALA A 51 -1.82 8.51 -6.36
C ALA A 51 -2.82 7.81 -5.43
N ASN A 52 -3.40 8.53 -4.47
CA ASN A 52 -4.36 8.00 -3.50
C ASN A 52 -5.58 7.36 -4.20
N ILE A 53 -6.08 7.99 -5.27
CA ILE A 53 -7.15 7.43 -6.11
C ILE A 53 -6.70 6.12 -6.78
N VAL A 54 -5.48 6.07 -7.34
CA VAL A 54 -4.94 4.86 -7.96
C VAL A 54 -4.74 3.74 -6.93
N LEU A 55 -4.20 4.05 -5.74
CA LEU A 55 -4.02 3.11 -4.64
C LEU A 55 -5.35 2.53 -4.18
N CYS A 56 -6.41 3.35 -4.09
CA CYS A 56 -7.76 2.92 -3.76
C CYS A 56 -8.27 1.84 -4.72
N LEU A 57 -8.06 2.04 -6.03
CA LEU A 57 -8.51 1.11 -7.06
C LEU A 57 -7.60 -0.13 -7.16
N ALA A 58 -6.30 0.02 -6.97
CA ALA A 58 -5.35 -1.08 -6.92
C ALA A 58 -5.60 -1.99 -5.69
N ARG A 59 -5.93 -1.42 -4.52
CA ARG A 59 -6.33 -2.20 -3.34
C ARG A 59 -7.52 -3.11 -3.64
N ASN A 60 -8.53 -2.59 -4.33
CA ASN A 60 -9.72 -3.38 -4.66
C ASN A 60 -9.40 -4.55 -5.61
N VAL A 61 -8.43 -4.38 -6.51
CA VAL A 61 -7.91 -5.47 -7.35
C VAL A 61 -7.26 -6.57 -6.52
N HIS A 62 -6.43 -6.21 -5.53
CA HIS A 62 -5.85 -7.20 -4.62
C HIS A 62 -6.92 -7.94 -3.81
N LEU A 63 -7.93 -7.23 -3.33
CA LEU A 63 -9.08 -7.87 -2.67
C LEU A 63 -9.76 -8.88 -3.60
N GLU A 64 -10.06 -8.50 -4.84
CA GLU A 64 -10.73 -9.39 -5.79
C GLU A 64 -9.89 -10.65 -6.14
N ILE A 65 -8.56 -10.52 -6.15
CA ILE A 65 -7.64 -11.66 -6.29
C ILE A 65 -7.72 -12.57 -5.06
N ILE A 66 -7.69 -12.01 -3.84
CA ILE A 66 -7.81 -12.80 -2.60
C ILE A 66 -9.15 -13.56 -2.57
N ARG A 67 -10.24 -12.90 -2.99
CA ARG A 67 -11.59 -13.50 -2.98
C ARG A 67 -11.73 -14.70 -3.92
N GLN A 68 -10.80 -14.92 -4.86
CA GLN A 68 -10.78 -16.19 -5.59
C GLN A 68 -10.57 -17.39 -4.66
N ARG A 69 -9.99 -17.19 -3.46
CA ARG A 69 -9.90 -18.21 -2.42
C ARG A 69 -11.23 -18.62 -1.79
N GLU A 70 -12.28 -17.83 -1.99
CA GLU A 70 -13.65 -18.24 -1.63
C GLU A 70 -14.14 -19.40 -2.53
N LYS A 71 -13.57 -19.55 -3.73
CA LYS A 71 -13.91 -20.60 -4.70
C LYS A 71 -12.88 -21.74 -4.73
N ASP A 72 -11.60 -21.40 -4.59
CA ASP A 72 -10.49 -22.34 -4.52
C ASP A 72 -9.53 -21.90 -3.41
N LEU A 73 -9.60 -22.56 -2.25
CA LEU A 73 -8.80 -22.21 -1.07
C LEU A 73 -7.29 -22.14 -1.38
N ASN A 74 -6.80 -22.94 -2.34
CA ASN A 74 -5.40 -23.01 -2.74
C ASN A 74 -5.04 -22.06 -3.88
N PHE A 75 -5.95 -21.16 -4.27
CA PHE A 75 -5.69 -20.19 -5.33
C PHE A 75 -4.42 -19.40 -5.04
N ASN A 76 -3.50 -19.43 -6.01
CA ASN A 76 -2.18 -18.84 -5.88
C ASN A 76 -2.27 -17.31 -6.06
N ILE A 77 -1.97 -16.56 -5.00
CA ILE A 77 -2.02 -15.09 -4.95
C ILE A 77 -0.62 -14.45 -4.90
N SER A 78 0.42 -15.20 -5.26
CA SER A 78 1.81 -14.74 -5.21
C SER A 78 2.07 -13.61 -6.20
N SER A 79 3.18 -12.89 -6.00
CA SER A 79 3.59 -11.82 -6.92
C SER A 79 3.89 -12.33 -8.33
N GLU A 80 4.32 -13.59 -8.47
CA GLU A 80 4.56 -14.22 -9.77
C GLU A 80 3.26 -14.41 -10.57
N LYS A 81 2.19 -14.81 -9.88
CA LYS A 81 0.86 -15.01 -10.47
C LYS A 81 0.04 -13.73 -10.58
N PHE A 82 0.49 -12.62 -9.98
CA PHE A 82 -0.29 -11.39 -9.90
C PHE A 82 -0.82 -10.90 -11.25
N TRP A 83 0.03 -10.77 -12.29
CA TRP A 83 -0.42 -10.25 -13.59
C TRP A 83 -1.31 -11.23 -14.35
N GLU A 84 -1.09 -12.53 -14.17
CA GLU A 84 -1.97 -13.59 -14.70
C GLU A 84 -3.35 -13.49 -14.04
N ASN A 85 -3.40 -13.47 -12.70
CA ASN A 85 -4.63 -13.34 -11.92
C ASN A 85 -5.35 -12.03 -12.26
N PHE A 86 -4.61 -10.92 -12.32
CA PHE A 86 -5.13 -9.63 -12.76
C PHE A 86 -5.87 -9.79 -14.08
N SER A 87 -5.28 -10.44 -15.09
CA SER A 87 -5.93 -10.59 -16.40
C SER A 87 -7.22 -11.42 -16.39
N LYS A 88 -7.36 -12.35 -15.43
CA LYS A 88 -8.50 -13.28 -15.33
C LYS A 88 -9.67 -12.74 -14.51
N ILE A 89 -9.41 -11.91 -13.50
CA ILE A 89 -10.48 -11.38 -12.64
C ILE A 89 -11.30 -10.29 -13.35
N ASP A 90 -12.58 -10.21 -12.97
CA ASP A 90 -13.41 -9.06 -13.28
C ASP A 90 -12.84 -7.81 -12.60
N LYS A 91 -12.72 -6.70 -13.34
CA LYS A 91 -12.12 -5.48 -12.80
C LYS A 91 -13.06 -4.81 -11.79
N PRO A 92 -12.68 -4.72 -10.51
CA PRO A 92 -13.54 -4.12 -9.50
C PRO A 92 -13.65 -2.61 -9.74
N SER A 93 -14.84 -2.17 -10.15
CA SER A 93 -15.12 -0.76 -10.43
C SER A 93 -15.64 -0.04 -9.20
N THR A 94 -15.20 1.20 -8.98
CA THR A 94 -15.58 2.01 -7.82
C THR A 94 -16.16 3.36 -8.26
N LYS A 95 -17.26 3.80 -7.64
CA LYS A 95 -17.89 5.10 -7.93
C LYS A 95 -17.12 6.23 -7.26
N ILE A 96 -17.25 7.45 -7.81
CA ILE A 96 -16.64 8.67 -7.24
C ILE A 96 -17.00 8.89 -5.77
N SER A 97 -18.25 8.64 -5.38
CA SER A 97 -18.70 8.79 -3.98
C SER A 97 -17.88 7.91 -3.03
N SER A 98 -17.69 6.64 -3.39
CA SER A 98 -16.89 5.71 -2.58
C SER A 98 -15.41 6.10 -2.58
N ILE A 99 -14.86 6.57 -3.71
CA ILE A 99 -13.47 7.07 -3.75
C ILE A 99 -13.31 8.28 -2.81
N THR A 100 -14.27 9.21 -2.82
CA THR A 100 -14.31 10.39 -1.93
C THR A 100 -14.31 9.95 -0.46
N GLU A 101 -15.17 8.99 -0.11
CA GLU A 101 -15.28 8.45 1.25
C GLU A 101 -14.00 7.74 1.70
N ILE A 102 -13.40 6.92 0.84
CA ILE A 102 -12.19 6.14 1.16
C ILE A 102 -10.96 7.06 1.29
N THR A 103 -10.84 8.08 0.45
CA THR A 103 -9.63 8.92 0.38
C THR A 103 -9.72 10.20 1.21
N GLY A 104 -10.93 10.68 1.52
CA GLY A 104 -11.17 12.00 2.13
C GLY A 104 -10.99 13.17 1.15
N ILE A 105 -10.67 12.92 -0.12
CA ILE A 105 -10.46 13.96 -1.12
C ILE A 105 -11.82 14.53 -1.54
N PRO A 106 -12.00 15.86 -1.66
CA PRO A 106 -13.27 16.46 -2.09
C PRO A 106 -13.77 15.92 -3.42
N LYS A 107 -15.08 15.71 -3.54
CA LYS A 107 -15.73 15.06 -4.69
C LYS A 107 -15.35 15.69 -6.04
N GLU A 108 -15.28 17.01 -6.10
CA GLU A 108 -14.92 17.73 -7.32
C GLU A 108 -13.44 17.56 -7.68
N THR A 109 -12.55 17.57 -6.67
CA THR A 109 -11.14 17.23 -6.85
C THR A 109 -10.99 15.80 -7.36
N VAL A 110 -11.73 14.83 -6.80
CA VAL A 110 -11.73 13.43 -7.29
C VAL A 110 -12.13 13.36 -8.77
N ARG A 111 -13.19 14.07 -9.19
CA ARG A 111 -13.62 14.11 -10.60
C ARG A 111 -12.51 14.62 -11.52
N ARG A 112 -11.92 15.76 -11.17
CA ARG A 112 -10.83 16.38 -11.95
C ARG A 112 -9.63 15.45 -12.07
N LYS A 113 -9.20 14.84 -10.96
CA LYS A 113 -8.04 13.94 -10.92
C LYS A 113 -8.31 12.64 -11.68
N ILE A 114 -9.52 12.07 -11.59
CA ILE A 114 -9.92 10.89 -12.38
C ILE A 114 -9.82 11.18 -13.88
N LYS A 115 -10.28 12.35 -14.34
CA LYS A 115 -10.15 12.75 -15.75
C LYS A 115 -8.68 12.69 -16.20
N ASN A 116 -7.79 13.34 -15.46
CA ASN A 116 -6.35 13.34 -15.77
C ASN A 116 -5.76 11.92 -15.77
N LEU A 117 -6.20 11.05 -14.85
CA LEU A 117 -5.74 9.67 -14.76
C LEU A 117 -6.28 8.77 -15.89
N LEU A 118 -7.46 9.07 -16.44
CA LEU A 118 -7.98 8.42 -17.64
C LEU A 118 -7.16 8.83 -18.86
N ASP A 119 -6.92 10.13 -19.03
CA ASP A 119 -6.13 10.68 -20.15
C ASP A 119 -4.69 10.13 -20.12
N ALA A 120 -4.11 9.99 -18.92
CA ALA A 120 -2.80 9.37 -18.72
C ALA A 120 -2.82 7.83 -18.81
N GLY A 121 -3.98 7.18 -19.00
CA GLY A 121 -4.12 5.74 -19.16
C GLY A 121 -3.75 4.92 -17.91
N TYR A 122 -4.02 5.44 -16.72
CA TYR A 122 -3.88 4.69 -15.45
C TYR A 122 -5.19 4.03 -15.04
N LEU A 123 -6.31 4.58 -15.47
CA LEU A 123 -7.66 4.12 -15.14
C LEU A 123 -8.45 3.81 -16.40
N ALA A 124 -9.54 3.07 -16.23
CA ALA A 124 -10.59 2.97 -17.23
C ALA A 124 -11.97 3.04 -16.56
N LYS A 125 -12.98 3.36 -17.37
CA LYS A 125 -14.36 3.49 -16.95
C LYS A 125 -15.13 2.21 -17.25
N ASN A 126 -15.99 1.80 -16.33
CA ASN A 126 -16.94 0.72 -16.52
C ASN A 126 -18.30 1.34 -16.88
N GLU A 127 -18.75 1.13 -18.13
CA GLU A 127 -19.97 1.74 -18.64
C GLU A 127 -21.24 1.24 -17.93
N LYS A 128 -21.26 -0.02 -17.45
CA LYS A 128 -22.41 -0.60 -16.75
C LYS A 128 -22.56 -0.03 -15.34
N SER A 129 -21.48 -0.02 -14.55
CA SER A 129 -21.52 0.44 -13.16
C SER A 129 -21.39 1.95 -13.01
N LYS A 130 -21.00 2.64 -14.08
CA LYS A 130 -20.55 4.06 -14.09
C LYS A 130 -19.40 4.32 -13.10
N GLY A 131 -18.64 3.28 -12.75
CA GLY A 131 -17.48 3.33 -11.88
C GLY A 131 -16.16 3.36 -12.66
N TYR A 132 -15.07 3.49 -11.92
CA TYR A 132 -13.71 3.50 -12.46
C TYR A 132 -12.91 2.34 -11.87
N TYR A 133 -12.00 1.78 -12.64
CA TYR A 133 -11.13 0.68 -12.21
C TYR A 133 -9.68 0.93 -12.61
N TRP A 134 -8.76 0.29 -11.89
CA TRP A 134 -7.34 0.40 -12.16
C TRP A 134 -6.97 -0.35 -13.44
N ASN A 135 -6.23 0.32 -14.34
CA ASN A 135 -5.94 -0.20 -15.67
C ASN A 135 -4.53 0.15 -16.18
N PRO A 136 -3.46 -0.50 -15.66
CA PRO A 136 -2.10 -0.32 -16.14
C PRO A 136 -1.87 -1.13 -17.44
N LEU A 137 -2.45 -0.68 -18.56
CA LEU A 137 -2.44 -1.46 -19.81
C LEU A 137 -1.04 -1.66 -20.41
N SER A 138 -0.16 -0.66 -20.34
CA SER A 138 1.14 -0.72 -21.00
C SER A 138 2.14 -1.60 -20.24
N LYS A 139 2.97 -2.33 -20.98
CA LYS A 139 4.07 -3.14 -20.42
C LYS A 139 4.99 -2.30 -19.53
N GLU A 140 5.26 -1.06 -19.93
CA GLU A 140 6.03 -0.08 -19.16
C GLU A 140 5.40 0.19 -17.79
N LYS A 141 4.10 0.52 -17.71
CA LYS A 141 3.41 0.77 -16.44
C LYS A 141 3.36 -0.45 -15.54
N LYS A 142 3.26 -1.66 -16.12
CA LYS A 142 3.36 -2.91 -15.37
C LYS A 142 4.76 -3.09 -14.78
N ASN A 143 5.80 -2.88 -15.59
CA ASN A 143 7.19 -2.96 -15.14
C ASN A 143 7.52 -1.93 -14.06
N GLU A 144 7.06 -0.68 -14.20
CA GLU A 144 7.17 0.35 -13.16
C GLU A 144 6.50 -0.09 -11.85
N TYR A 145 5.29 -0.64 -11.95
CA TYR A 145 4.58 -1.14 -10.77
C TYR A 145 5.38 -2.25 -10.10
N SER A 146 5.83 -3.26 -10.84
CA SER A 146 6.66 -4.34 -10.31
C SER A 146 7.94 -3.85 -9.62
N LYS A 147 8.60 -2.82 -10.18
CA LYS A 147 9.79 -2.21 -9.54
C LYS A 147 9.45 -1.55 -8.20
N ILE A 148 8.35 -0.81 -8.14
CA ILE A 148 7.87 -0.16 -6.90
C ILE A 148 7.52 -1.23 -5.86
N ILE A 149 6.81 -2.28 -6.26
CA ILE A 149 6.50 -3.41 -5.36
C ILE A 149 7.77 -4.01 -4.78
N GLY A 150 8.77 -4.32 -5.60
CA GLY A 150 10.02 -4.89 -5.11
C GLY A 150 10.76 -3.97 -4.14
N TYR A 151 10.69 -2.65 -4.38
CA TYR A 151 11.31 -1.67 -3.51
C TYR A 151 10.57 -1.51 -2.18
N ASP A 152 9.26 -1.32 -2.23
CA ASP A 152 8.43 -1.17 -1.05
C ASP A 152 8.39 -2.45 -0.21
N THR A 153 8.47 -3.63 -0.84
CA THR A 153 8.60 -4.93 -0.13
C THR A 153 9.88 -4.97 0.69
N LYS A 154 11.01 -4.52 0.14
CA LYS A 154 12.28 -4.43 0.86
C LYS A 154 12.22 -3.43 2.02
N ASN A 155 11.62 -2.27 1.80
CA ASN A 155 11.48 -1.25 2.85
C ASN A 155 10.58 -1.73 3.99
N LEU A 156 9.45 -2.34 3.63
CA LEU A 156 8.52 -2.92 4.60
C LEU A 156 9.19 -4.05 5.39
N SER A 157 9.97 -4.90 4.73
CA SER A 157 10.70 -5.99 5.39
C SER A 157 11.73 -5.45 6.39
N LYS A 158 12.48 -4.40 6.04
CA LYS A 158 13.38 -3.71 6.98
C LYS A 158 12.66 -3.11 8.18
N PHE A 159 11.49 -2.52 7.95
CA PHE A 159 10.69 -1.93 9.03
C PHE A 159 10.15 -3.03 9.97
N ILE A 160 9.61 -4.11 9.41
CA ILE A 160 9.15 -5.28 10.16
C ILE A 160 10.31 -5.90 10.94
N TYR A 161 11.47 -6.06 10.32
CA TYR A 161 12.68 -6.59 10.95
C TYR A 161 13.08 -5.80 12.20
N LYS A 162 13.00 -4.47 12.15
CA LYS A 162 13.24 -3.65 13.35
C LYS A 162 12.22 -3.91 14.45
N ILE A 163 10.94 -4.02 14.11
CA ILE A 163 9.88 -4.32 15.10
C ILE A 163 10.10 -5.70 15.74
N VAL A 164 10.36 -6.74 14.93
CA VAL A 164 10.54 -8.11 15.45
C VAL A 164 11.80 -8.27 16.30
N ASN A 165 12.85 -7.49 16.05
CA ASN A 165 14.03 -7.45 16.93
C ASN A 165 13.68 -6.94 18.34
N HIS A 166 12.84 -5.90 18.45
CA HIS A 166 12.35 -5.44 19.75
C HIS A 166 11.42 -6.48 20.42
N LEU A 167 10.76 -7.33 19.63
CA LEU A 167 9.98 -8.48 20.12
C LEU A 167 10.84 -9.72 20.45
N GLN A 168 12.15 -9.67 20.20
CA GLN A 168 13.06 -10.80 20.35
C GLN A 168 12.67 -12.03 19.50
N ILE A 169 12.01 -11.80 18.37
CA ILE A 169 11.62 -12.85 17.43
C ILE A 169 12.73 -12.98 16.37
N ASN A 170 13.26 -14.20 16.23
CA ASN A 170 14.25 -14.49 15.19
C ASN A 170 13.58 -14.60 13.82
N LEU A 171 13.52 -13.48 13.11
CA LEU A 171 12.95 -13.37 11.76
C LEU A 171 13.87 -12.51 10.92
N ASP A 172 14.45 -13.08 9.85
CA ASP A 172 15.30 -12.33 8.91
C ASP A 172 14.46 -11.58 7.86
N ASN A 173 15.01 -10.48 7.34
CA ASN A 173 14.43 -9.68 6.26
C ASN A 173 14.06 -10.55 5.05
N LYS A 174 14.91 -11.52 4.69
CA LYS A 174 14.65 -12.38 3.53
C LYS A 174 13.40 -13.23 3.70
N ILE A 175 13.15 -13.74 4.91
CA ILE A 175 11.95 -14.52 5.23
C ILE A 175 10.70 -13.64 5.08
N VAL A 176 10.76 -12.38 5.54
CA VAL A 176 9.65 -11.43 5.39
C VAL A 176 9.40 -11.10 3.92
N GLU A 177 10.45 -10.85 3.15
CA GLU A 177 10.33 -10.58 1.71
C GLU A 177 9.70 -11.76 0.97
N ASP A 178 10.18 -12.98 1.23
CA ASP A 178 9.69 -14.20 0.58
C ASP A 178 8.23 -14.49 0.95
N GLU A 179 7.83 -14.25 2.20
CA GLU A 179 6.44 -14.39 2.65
C GLU A 179 5.52 -13.34 1.98
N ILE A 180 5.97 -12.08 1.88
CA ILE A 180 5.25 -11.04 1.13
C ILE A 180 5.11 -11.45 -0.34
N HIS A 181 6.14 -12.02 -0.96
CA HIS A 181 6.05 -12.48 -2.34
C HIS A 181 5.11 -13.67 -2.52
N ALA A 182 5.11 -14.63 -1.59
CA ALA A 182 4.26 -15.82 -1.62
C ALA A 182 2.77 -15.49 -1.42
N GLN A 183 2.45 -14.55 -0.51
CA GLN A 183 1.08 -14.12 -0.20
C GLN A 183 0.81 -12.67 -0.67
N PHE A 184 1.35 -12.30 -1.83
CA PHE A 184 1.42 -10.92 -2.27
C PHE A 184 0.10 -10.17 -2.23
N SER A 185 -0.96 -10.67 -2.87
CA SER A 185 -2.21 -9.90 -2.87
C SER A 185 -2.81 -9.72 -1.47
N PHE A 186 -2.61 -10.69 -0.57
CA PHE A 186 -3.05 -10.60 0.82
C PHE A 186 -2.32 -9.46 1.56
N TYR A 187 -0.99 -9.50 1.60
CA TYR A 187 -0.23 -8.46 2.29
C TYR A 187 -0.39 -7.09 1.64
N TRP A 188 -0.43 -7.04 0.31
CA TRP A 188 -0.56 -5.78 -0.42
C TRP A 188 -1.94 -5.15 -0.24
N TYR A 189 -3.01 -5.95 -0.13
CA TYR A 189 -4.33 -5.44 0.24
C TYR A 189 -4.31 -4.75 1.61
N HIS A 190 -3.72 -5.38 2.62
CA HIS A 190 -3.63 -4.81 3.97
C HIS A 190 -2.71 -3.58 4.02
N TYR A 191 -1.54 -3.66 3.38
CA TYR A 191 -0.61 -2.55 3.27
C TYR A 191 -1.27 -1.32 2.63
N LEU A 192 -1.92 -1.49 1.46
CA LEU A 192 -2.64 -0.40 0.80
C LEU A 192 -3.81 0.11 1.63
N SER A 193 -4.49 -0.75 2.39
CA SER A 193 -5.56 -0.32 3.29
C SER A 193 -5.04 0.59 4.40
N CYS A 194 -3.90 0.24 5.02
CA CYS A 194 -3.23 1.09 6.01
C CYS A 194 -2.77 2.41 5.39
N GLN A 195 -2.16 2.39 4.21
CA GLN A 195 -1.71 3.58 3.50
C GLN A 195 -2.85 4.54 3.17
N LEU A 196 -3.98 4.01 2.68
CA LEU A 196 -5.17 4.82 2.40
C LEU A 196 -5.76 5.43 3.66
N ALA A 197 -5.81 4.68 4.77
CA ALA A 197 -6.31 5.19 6.05
C ALA A 197 -5.42 6.31 6.59
N TRP A 198 -4.09 6.12 6.54
CA TRP A 198 -3.12 7.12 6.96
C TRP A 198 -3.17 8.38 6.08
N LEU A 199 -3.23 8.23 4.76
CA LEU A 199 -3.38 9.36 3.83
C LEU A 199 -4.72 10.09 3.99
N LYS A 200 -5.81 9.38 4.31
CA LYS A 200 -7.11 10.00 4.60
C LYS A 200 -7.05 10.84 5.87
N LEU A 201 -6.39 10.34 6.92
CA LEU A 201 -6.20 11.09 8.17
C LEU A 201 -5.54 12.44 7.87
N TRP A 202 -4.43 12.42 7.13
CA TRP A 202 -3.70 13.64 6.76
C TRP A 202 -4.48 14.52 5.79
N GLN A 203 -5.23 13.94 4.84
CA GLN A 203 -6.08 14.70 3.93
C GLN A 203 -7.12 15.52 4.71
N LEU A 204 -7.70 14.95 5.77
CA LEU A 204 -8.68 15.64 6.60
C LEU A 204 -8.06 16.71 7.50
N LYS A 205 -6.79 16.54 7.89
CA LYS A 205 -6.06 17.49 8.75
C LYS A 205 -5.44 18.65 7.97
N LEU A 206 -4.71 18.35 6.90
CA LEU A 206 -3.94 19.31 6.12
C LEU A 206 -4.73 19.88 4.94
N LYS A 207 -5.77 19.17 4.47
CA LYS A 207 -6.53 19.46 3.25
C LYS A 207 -5.72 19.41 1.95
N ASP A 208 -4.42 19.14 2.04
CA ASP A 208 -3.50 18.91 0.94
C ASP A 208 -2.46 17.86 1.36
N ASN A 209 -2.51 16.69 0.72
CA ASN A 209 -1.58 15.60 1.01
C ASN A 209 -0.18 15.82 0.41
N ASP A 210 0.01 16.77 -0.51
CA ASP A 210 1.35 17.09 -1.00
C ASP A 210 2.17 17.80 0.11
N LEU A 211 1.52 18.51 1.05
CA LEU A 211 2.16 19.09 2.25
C LEU A 211 2.75 18.02 3.18
N LEU A 212 2.15 16.82 3.24
CA LEU A 212 2.65 15.71 4.06
C LEU A 212 4.04 15.25 3.59
N LEU A 213 4.24 15.19 2.26
CA LEU A 213 5.53 14.83 1.69
C LEU A 213 6.58 15.90 2.02
N ILE A 214 6.24 17.18 1.92
CA ILE A 214 7.14 18.29 2.28
C ILE A 214 7.52 18.20 3.76
N ALA A 215 6.54 18.02 4.65
CA ALA A 215 6.77 17.89 6.08
C ALA A 215 7.78 16.76 6.38
N LEU A 216 7.55 15.55 5.84
CA LEU A 216 8.46 14.42 6.03
C LEU A 216 9.87 14.69 5.50
N GLN A 217 10.00 15.35 4.34
CA GLN A 217 11.30 15.72 3.78
C GLN A 217 12.06 16.73 4.67
N THR A 218 11.34 17.62 5.36
CA THR A 218 11.94 18.56 6.32
C THR A 218 12.24 17.94 7.69
N THR A 219 11.46 16.95 8.13
CA THR A 219 11.63 16.30 9.44
C THR A 219 12.75 15.26 9.44
N ILE A 220 12.97 14.52 8.34
CA ILE A 220 14.00 13.46 8.32
C ILE A 220 15.41 13.98 8.67
N PRO A 221 15.90 15.10 8.12
CA PRO A 221 17.21 15.64 8.48
C PRO A 221 17.33 16.00 9.97
N THR A 222 16.23 16.42 10.62
CA THR A 222 16.25 16.79 12.04
C THR A 222 16.26 15.58 12.99
N LEU A 223 16.09 14.36 12.46
CA LEU A 223 16.15 13.12 13.24
C LEU A 223 17.54 12.47 13.20
N GLN A 224 18.46 13.01 12.40
CA GLN A 224 19.86 12.58 12.34
C GLN A 224 20.76 13.32 13.34
N TYR A 225 20.19 14.24 14.12
CA TYR A 225 20.81 15.04 15.18
C TYR A 225 20.01 14.88 16.48
#